data_AF-X1UIX4-F1
#
_entry.id   AF-X1UIX4-F1
#
_cell.length_a   1.000
_cell.length_b   1.000
_cell.length_c   1.000
_cell.angle_alpha   90.00
_cell.angle_beta   90.00
_cell.angle_gamma   90.00
#
_symmetry.space_group_name_H-M   'P 1'
#
loop_
_entity.id
_entity.type
_entity.pdbx_description
1 polymer ?
#
loop_
_entity_poly.entity_id
_entity_poly.type
_entity_poly.pdbx_seq_one_letter_code
_entity_poly.pdbx_strand_id
1 'polypeptide(L)' 'SVDIVGVGLDYRTKQKLSDLVIDVDKNWNAKSISNMTQISVGDILFANGWRLTETENGIALVDDKEQIIRRWTNV' A
#
# COMPACT_ATOMS: atom_id res chain seq x y z
N SER A 1 42.24 27.32 -11.83
CA SER A 1 40.99 27.00 -11.11
C SER A 1 40.71 25.52 -11.33
N VAL A 2 40.25 24.81 -10.31
CA VAL A 2 39.79 23.43 -10.44
C VAL A 2 38.26 23.48 -10.41
N ASP A 3 37.62 23.11 -11.51
CA ASP A 3 36.17 22.98 -11.57
C ASP A 3 35.78 21.63 -10.94
N ILE A 4 35.11 21.68 -9.78
CA ILE A 4 34.50 20.51 -9.17
C ILE A 4 33.19 20.25 -9.91
N VAL A 5 33.19 19.26 -10.79
CA VAL A 5 31.99 18.73 -11.42
C VAL A 5 31.13 18.12 -10.32
N GLY A 6 29.98 18.74 -10.03
CA GLY A 6 29.04 18.29 -9.02
C GLY A 6 28.58 16.87 -9.31
N VAL A 7 29.09 15.90 -8.54
CA VAL A 7 28.57 14.54 -8.53
C VAL A 7 27.18 14.63 -7.92
N GLY A 8 26.13 14.39 -8.71
CA GLY A 8 24.75 14.37 -8.24
C GLY A 8 24.59 13.30 -7.16
N LEU A 9 24.67 13.70 -5.90
CA LEU A 9 24.39 12.81 -4.77
C LEU A 9 22.88 12.55 -4.76
N ASP A 10 22.49 11.30 -5.05
CA ASP A 10 21.11 10.85 -4.94
C ASP A 10 20.73 10.78 -3.46
N TYR A 11 20.18 11.87 -2.92
CA TYR A 11 19.75 11.99 -1.52
C TYR A 11 18.44 11.22 -1.25
N ARG A 12 18.36 9.93 -1.59
CA ARG A 12 17.23 9.10 -1.13
C ARG A 12 17.36 8.88 0.37
N THR A 13 16.73 9.76 1.12
CA THR A 13 16.51 9.59 2.56
C THR A 13 15.70 8.31 2.78
N LYS A 14 16.36 7.28 3.31
CA LYS A 14 15.69 6.05 3.78
C LYS A 14 15.05 6.36 5.14
N GLN A 15 13.81 6.82 5.12
CA GLN A 15 13.03 7.03 6.34
C GLN A 15 12.30 5.74 6.73
N LYS A 16 12.16 5.50 8.04
CA LYS A 16 11.28 4.43 8.53
C LYS A 16 9.82 4.81 8.24
N LEU A 17 9.03 3.87 7.76
CA LEU A 17 7.59 4.07 7.54
C LEU A 17 6.77 4.03 8.84
N SER A 18 7.37 3.65 9.98
CA SER A 18 6.67 3.57 11.28
C SER A 18 6.04 4.89 11.71
N ASP A 19 6.60 5.99 11.23
CA ASP A 19 6.19 7.35 11.61
C ASP A 19 5.47 8.05 10.43
N LEU A 20 5.26 7.35 9.32
CA LEU A 20 4.60 7.90 8.14
C LEU A 20 3.09 7.96 8.37
N VAL A 21 2.56 9.18 8.51
CA VAL A 21 1.12 9.46 8.46
C VAL A 21 0.78 10.00 7.08
N ILE A 22 -0.14 9.35 6.38
CA ILE A 22 -0.67 9.82 5.09
C ILE A 22 -2.04 10.44 5.33
N ASP A 23 -2.15 11.74 5.06
CA ASP A 23 -3.42 12.44 5.00
C ASP A 23 -4.12 12.09 3.67
N VAL A 24 -5.19 11.30 3.76
CA VAL A 24 -5.93 10.80 2.59
C VAL A 24 -6.91 11.83 2.01
N ASP A 25 -7.21 12.90 2.74
CA ASP A 25 -8.11 13.98 2.27
C ASP A 25 -7.37 14.99 1.39
N LYS A 26 -6.04 14.95 1.40
CA LYS A 26 -5.19 15.81 0.57
C LYS A 26 -5.07 15.29 -0.86
N ASN A 27 -5.11 16.18 -1.85
CA ASN A 27 -4.72 15.84 -3.22
C ASN A 27 -3.19 15.70 -3.34
N TRP A 28 -2.73 14.49 -3.62
CA TRP A 28 -1.30 14.18 -3.76
C TRP A 28 -0.80 14.23 -5.21
N ASN A 29 -1.56 14.73 -6.18
CA ASN A 29 -1.19 14.73 -7.61
C ASN A 29 -0.86 13.32 -8.13
N ALA A 30 -1.75 12.35 -7.87
CA ALA A 30 -1.65 10.97 -8.33
C ALA A 30 -0.37 10.22 -7.91
N LYS A 31 0.21 10.53 -6.74
CA LYS A 31 1.31 9.74 -6.18
C LYS A 31 0.82 8.36 -5.76
N SER A 32 1.59 7.34 -6.09
CA SER A 32 1.32 5.94 -5.75
C SER A 32 2.36 5.40 -4.78
N ILE A 33 1.93 4.57 -3.82
CA ILE A 33 2.85 3.72 -3.05
C ILE A 33 3.09 2.45 -3.87
N SER A 34 4.26 2.36 -4.50
CA SER A 34 4.71 1.16 -5.21
C SER A 34 5.62 0.31 -4.31
N ASN A 35 5.59 -1.02 -4.47
CA ASN A 35 6.38 -2.01 -3.70
C ASN A 35 5.91 -2.27 -2.26
N MET A 36 4.61 -2.21 -2.00
CA MET A 36 4.03 -2.72 -0.75
C MET A 36 4.00 -4.26 -0.80
N THR A 37 4.95 -4.89 -0.11
CA THR A 37 5.13 -6.35 -0.12
C THR A 37 4.12 -7.11 0.74
N GLN A 38 3.58 -6.46 1.77
CA GLN A 38 2.65 -7.07 2.71
C GLN A 38 1.58 -6.06 3.13
N ILE A 39 0.35 -6.54 3.22
CA ILE A 39 -0.80 -5.87 3.82
C ILE A 39 -1.31 -6.85 4.86
N SER A 40 -1.54 -6.40 6.09
CA SER A 40 -2.06 -7.27 7.14
C SER A 40 -3.56 -7.42 6.97
N VAL A 41 -4.07 -8.64 7.17
CA VAL A 41 -5.50 -8.86 7.19
C VAL A 41 -6.08 -8.23 8.47
N GLY A 42 -7.17 -7.48 8.33
CA GLY A 42 -7.70 -6.60 9.37
C GLY A 42 -7.53 -5.11 9.05
N ASP A 43 -6.57 -4.75 8.20
CA ASP A 43 -6.54 -3.43 7.58
C ASP A 43 -7.71 -3.33 6.60
N ILE A 44 -8.52 -2.28 6.72
CA ILE A 44 -9.67 -2.05 5.84
C ILE A 44 -9.13 -1.59 4.47
N LEU A 45 -8.90 -2.54 3.58
CA LEU A 45 -8.52 -2.26 2.20
C LEU A 45 -9.74 -2.31 1.29
N PHE A 46 -10.10 -1.14 0.77
CA PHE A 46 -11.08 -1.02 -0.32
C PHE A 46 -10.36 -0.83 -1.65
N ALA A 47 -10.62 -1.70 -2.61
CA ALA A 47 -10.18 -1.54 -3.99
C ALA A 47 -11.38 -1.67 -4.92
N ASN A 48 -11.70 -0.61 -5.67
CA ASN A 48 -12.86 -0.55 -6.58
C ASN A 48 -14.20 -0.92 -5.91
N GLY A 49 -14.39 -0.55 -4.64
CA GLY A 49 -15.61 -0.87 -3.87
C GLY A 49 -15.65 -2.28 -3.27
N TRP A 50 -14.58 -3.07 -3.44
CA TRP A 50 -14.46 -4.40 -2.85
C TRP A 50 -13.53 -4.38 -1.65
N ARG A 51 -13.82 -5.24 -0.66
CA ARG A 51 -13.05 -5.34 0.59
C ARG A 51 -12.35 -6.69 0.69
N LEU A 52 -11.09 -6.70 1.13
CA LEU A 52 -10.43 -7.92 1.56
C LEU A 52 -10.82 -8.26 3.01
N THR A 53 -11.14 -9.52 3.28
CA THR A 53 -11.50 -10.02 4.61
C THR A 53 -10.88 -11.38 4.89
N GLU A 54 -10.65 -11.65 6.17
CA GLU A 54 -10.24 -12.95 6.69
C GLU A 54 -11.41 -13.96 6.61
N THR A 55 -11.07 -15.23 6.42
CA THR A 55 -11.98 -16.38 6.49
C THR A 55 -11.28 -17.50 7.27
N GLU A 56 -12.04 -18.50 7.73
CA GLU A 56 -11.53 -19.60 8.57
C GLU A 56 -10.24 -20.27 8.04
N ASN A 57 -10.02 -20.31 6.72
CA ASN A 57 -8.85 -20.97 6.10
C ASN A 57 -8.14 -20.12 5.04
N GLY A 58 -8.25 -18.80 5.11
CA GLY A 58 -7.58 -17.91 4.15
C GLY A 58 -8.23 -16.55 4.03
N ILE A 59 -8.27 -16.01 2.81
CA ILE A 59 -8.77 -14.65 2.54
C ILE A 59 -9.87 -14.66 1.49
N ALA A 60 -10.76 -13.67 1.57
CA ALA A 60 -11.81 -13.45 0.58
C ALA A 60 -11.87 -11.98 0.17
N LEU A 61 -12.26 -11.76 -1.08
CA LEU A 61 -12.69 -10.48 -1.60
C LEU A 61 -14.23 -10.44 -1.57
N VAL A 62 -14.79 -9.44 -0.90
CA VAL A 62 -16.24 -9.26 -0.76
C VAL A 62 -16.73 -7.96 -1.40
N ASP A 63 -17.98 -7.95 -1.86
CA ASP A 63 -18.67 -6.74 -2.32
C ASP A 63 -19.21 -5.90 -1.15
N ASP A 64 -19.92 -4.82 -1.47
CA ASP A 64 -20.56 -3.90 -0.54
C ASP A 64 -21.69 -4.53 0.28
N LYS A 65 -22.17 -5.72 -0.12
CA LYS A 65 -23.19 -6.52 0.56
C LYS A 65 -22.59 -7.71 1.31
N GLU A 66 -21.28 -7.70 1.50
CA GLU A 66 -20.50 -8.77 2.16
C GLU A 66 -20.54 -10.12 1.44
N GLN A 67 -20.93 -10.14 0.16
CA GLN A 67 -20.92 -11.37 -0.63
C GLN A 67 -19.53 -11.67 -1.16
N ILE A 68 -19.13 -12.94 -1.07
CA ILE A 68 -17.82 -13.39 -1.53
C ILE A 68 -17.79 -13.42 -3.06
N ILE A 69 -16.96 -12.55 -3.64
CA ILE A 69 -16.65 -12.53 -5.07
C ILE A 69 -15.57 -13.56 -5.37
N ARG A 70 -14.56 -13.66 -4.50
CA ARG A 70 -13.44 -14.59 -4.66
C ARG A 70 -12.86 -15.00 -3.32
N ARG A 71 -12.39 -16.24 -3.22
CA ARG A 71 -11.74 -16.81 -2.03
C ARG A 71 -10.42 -17.47 -2.42
N TRP A 72 -9.42 -17.34 -1.56
CA TRP A 72 -8.17 -18.06 -1.61
C TRP A 72 -7.97 -18.75 -0.27
N THR A 73 -7.84 -20.06 -0.31
CA THR A 73 -7.58 -20.89 0.87
C THR A 73 -6.13 -21.31 0.88
N ASN A 74 -5.55 -21.44 2.08
CA ASN A 74 -4.30 -22.16 2.22
C ASN A 74 -4.59 -23.64 1.95
N VAL A 75 -3.88 -24.23 0.99
CA VAL A 75 -3.96 -25.66 0.64
C VAL A 75 -2.87 -26.44 1.34
#